data_AF-Q3U131-F1
#
_entry.id   AF-Q3U131-F1
#
_cell.length_a   1.000
_cell.length_b   1.000
_cell.length_c   1.000
_cell.angle_alpha   90.00
_cell.angle_beta   90.00
_cell.angle_gamma   90.00
#
_symmetry.space_group_name_H-M   'P 1'
#
loop_
_entity.id
_entity.type
_entity.pdbx_description
1 polymer ?
#
loop_
_entity_poly.entity_id
_entity_poly.type
_entity_poly.pdbx_seq_one_letter_code
_entity_poly.pdbx_strand_id
1 'polypeptide(L)'
;MPAARACRPPAPRCPGSAARWVRPATRAGAARCVLAARVSRAGAARPAGGHCAPGMECVKSRKRRRGKAGAAAGGPATLAVCVCKSRYPVCGSNGITYPSGCQLRAASLRAESRGEKAITQVSKGTCEQGPSIVTPPKDIWNVTGAKVFLSCEVIGIPTPVLIWNKVKRDHSGVQRTELLPGDRENLAIQTRGGPEKHEVTGWVLVSPLSKEDAGEYECHASNSQGQASAAAKITVVDALHEIPLKKGEGAQL
;
A
#
# COMPACT_ATOMS: atom_id res chain seq x y z
N MET A 1 41.56 -31.32 -52.02
CA MET A 1 40.58 -32.08 -51.21
C MET A 1 39.32 -31.23 -51.10
N PRO A 2 38.22 -31.65 -51.74
CA PRO A 2 36.96 -30.89 -51.86
C PRO A 2 36.13 -30.95 -50.56
N ALA A 3 35.36 -29.89 -50.29
CA ALA A 3 34.45 -29.80 -49.16
C ALA A 3 33.22 -30.71 -49.39
N ALA A 4 32.99 -31.66 -48.49
CA ALA A 4 31.83 -32.55 -48.50
C ALA A 4 30.63 -31.90 -47.79
N ARG A 5 29.45 -32.10 -48.40
CA ARG A 5 28.13 -31.67 -47.92
C ARG A 5 27.72 -32.36 -46.60
N ALA A 6 26.89 -31.64 -45.85
CA ALA A 6 26.27 -32.03 -44.58
C ALA A 6 25.27 -33.19 -44.70
N CYS A 7 25.14 -33.96 -43.62
CA CYS A 7 23.92 -34.68 -43.23
C CYS A 7 23.73 -34.53 -41.71
N ARG A 8 22.63 -33.90 -41.28
CA ARG A 8 22.22 -33.75 -39.88
C ARG A 8 21.07 -34.73 -39.62
N PRO A 9 21.03 -35.44 -38.47
CA PRO A 9 19.99 -36.43 -38.20
C PRO A 9 18.60 -35.78 -38.02
N PRO A 10 17.50 -36.51 -38.29
CA PRO A 10 16.15 -35.97 -38.14
C PRO A 10 15.80 -35.82 -36.65
N ALA A 11 15.32 -34.63 -36.28
CA ALA A 11 14.75 -34.35 -34.96
C ALA A 11 13.34 -34.96 -34.83
N PRO A 12 12.91 -35.36 -33.62
CA PRO A 12 11.58 -35.92 -33.39
C PRO A 12 10.49 -34.87 -33.62
N ARG A 13 9.47 -35.24 -34.38
CA ARG A 13 8.29 -34.43 -34.70
C ARG A 13 7.44 -34.22 -33.43
N CYS A 14 7.33 -32.98 -32.97
CA CYS A 14 6.29 -32.59 -32.02
C CYS A 14 4.93 -32.55 -32.74
N PRO A 15 3.88 -33.24 -32.25
CA PRO A 15 2.55 -33.16 -32.84
C PRO A 15 1.95 -31.78 -32.56
N GLY A 16 1.60 -31.09 -33.65
CA GLY A 16 0.96 -29.78 -33.62
C GLY A 16 -0.39 -29.84 -32.91
N SER A 17 -0.51 -29.08 -31.82
CA SER A 17 -1.80 -28.61 -31.34
C SER A 17 -1.95 -27.17 -31.80
N ALA A 18 -2.96 -26.93 -32.64
CA ALA A 18 -3.38 -25.60 -33.04
C ALA A 18 -3.96 -24.86 -31.82
N ALA A 19 -3.07 -24.34 -30.97
CA ALA A 19 -3.44 -23.40 -29.92
C ALA A 19 -3.74 -22.06 -30.60
N ARG A 20 -5.01 -21.89 -30.98
CA ARG A 20 -5.59 -20.65 -31.46
C ARG A 20 -5.22 -19.54 -30.46
N TRP A 21 -4.36 -18.64 -30.92
CA TRP A 21 -3.86 -17.46 -30.22
C TRP A 21 -4.93 -16.85 -29.31
N VAL A 22 -4.77 -17.04 -27.99
CA VAL A 22 -5.54 -16.29 -27.01
C VAL A 22 -4.98 -14.88 -27.05
N ARG A 23 -5.75 -13.95 -27.63
CA ARG A 23 -5.45 -12.52 -27.66
C ARG A 23 -5.05 -12.06 -26.24
N PRO A 24 -4.04 -11.19 -26.09
CA PRO A 24 -3.66 -10.69 -24.78
C PRO A 24 -4.84 -9.91 -24.23
N ALA A 25 -5.43 -10.41 -23.14
CA ALA A 25 -6.51 -9.72 -22.43
C ALA A 25 -5.96 -8.45 -21.81
N THR A 26 -5.94 -7.40 -22.62
CA THR A 26 -5.87 -6.02 -22.19
C THR A 26 -7.18 -5.71 -21.47
N ARG A 27 -7.03 -5.11 -20.28
CA ARG A 27 -8.11 -4.68 -19.37
C ARG A 27 -8.97 -5.79 -18.77
N ALA A 28 -9.39 -5.52 -17.53
CA ALA A 28 -10.37 -6.29 -16.76
C ALA A 28 -11.51 -6.80 -17.65
N GLY A 29 -11.47 -8.08 -18.00
CA GLY A 29 -12.41 -8.69 -18.92
C GLY A 29 -12.84 -10.03 -18.36
N ALA A 30 -14.10 -10.12 -17.98
CA ALA A 30 -14.74 -11.32 -17.45
C ALA A 30 -14.55 -12.51 -18.41
N ALA A 31 -13.55 -13.34 -18.16
CA ALA A 31 -13.52 -14.67 -18.74
C ALA A 31 -14.67 -15.47 -18.09
N ARG A 32 -15.54 -16.03 -18.94
CA ARG A 32 -16.64 -16.89 -18.50
C ARG A 32 -16.03 -18.22 -18.05
N CYS A 33 -16.16 -18.52 -16.77
CA CYS A 33 -15.81 -19.83 -16.23
C CYS A 33 -17.07 -20.65 -15.99
N VAL A 34 -16.95 -21.98 -15.93
CA VAL A 34 -18.06 -22.87 -15.53
C VAL A 34 -17.80 -23.36 -14.12
N LEU A 35 -18.77 -23.19 -13.23
CA LEU A 35 -18.75 -23.87 -11.93
C LEU A 35 -19.18 -25.31 -12.21
N ALA A 36 -18.25 -26.25 -12.09
CA ALA A 36 -18.53 -27.65 -12.34
C ALA A 36 -19.73 -28.11 -11.49
N ALA A 37 -20.80 -28.55 -12.15
CA ALA A 37 -21.78 -29.40 -11.52
C ALA A 37 -21.09 -30.75 -11.28
N ARG A 38 -20.98 -31.18 -10.03
CA ARG A 38 -20.62 -32.57 -9.72
C ARG A 38 -21.76 -33.46 -10.21
N VAL A 39 -21.60 -34.10 -11.38
CA VAL A 39 -22.17 -35.42 -11.66
C VAL A 39 -21.23 -36.12 -12.64
N SER A 40 -20.56 -37.17 -12.16
CA SER A 40 -19.94 -38.17 -13.03
C SER A 40 -21.05 -39.09 -13.55
N ARG A 41 -21.26 -39.13 -14.86
CA ARG A 41 -21.70 -40.34 -15.57
C ARG A 41 -21.29 -40.24 -17.04
N ALA A 42 -20.79 -41.37 -17.54
CA ALA A 42 -20.11 -41.52 -18.82
C ALA A 42 -20.97 -41.06 -20.01
N GLY A 43 -20.31 -40.50 -21.05
CA GLY A 43 -20.85 -40.48 -22.40
C GLY A 43 -21.39 -39.15 -22.97
N ALA A 44 -21.14 -37.99 -22.34
CA ALA A 44 -21.53 -36.70 -22.91
C ALA A 44 -20.33 -35.76 -23.05
N ALA A 45 -20.25 -35.06 -24.19
CA ALA A 45 -19.22 -34.07 -24.50
C ALA A 45 -18.98 -33.14 -23.30
N ARG A 46 -17.71 -33.02 -22.87
CA ARG A 46 -17.31 -32.08 -21.83
C ARG A 46 -17.87 -30.71 -22.21
N PRO A 47 -18.71 -30.05 -21.38
CA PRO A 47 -18.99 -28.65 -21.61
C PRO A 47 -17.62 -27.95 -21.66
N ALA A 48 -17.38 -27.16 -22.71
CA ALA A 48 -16.19 -26.34 -22.87
C ALA A 48 -16.18 -25.27 -21.76
N GLY A 49 -15.95 -25.71 -20.53
CA GLY A 49 -15.90 -24.88 -19.36
C GLY A 49 -14.53 -24.25 -19.29
N GLY A 50 -14.46 -22.95 -19.59
CA GLY A 50 -13.24 -22.19 -19.38
C GLY A 50 -12.77 -22.33 -17.93
N HIS A 51 -11.51 -22.72 -17.76
CA HIS A 51 -10.84 -22.63 -16.46
C HIS A 51 -10.34 -21.20 -16.28
N CYS A 52 -10.46 -20.67 -15.07
CA CYS A 52 -9.94 -19.34 -14.78
C CYS A 52 -8.41 -19.38 -14.75
N ALA A 53 -7.75 -18.29 -15.13
CA ALA A 53 -6.30 -18.22 -15.14
C ALA A 53 -5.68 -18.51 -13.76
N PRO A 54 -4.42 -18.93 -13.67
CA PRO A 54 -3.74 -19.17 -12.39
C PRO A 54 -3.89 -18.00 -11.40
N GLY A 55 -4.34 -18.32 -10.18
CA GLY A 55 -4.61 -17.36 -9.12
C GLY A 55 -5.93 -16.57 -9.26
N MET A 56 -6.83 -17.00 -10.15
CA MET A 56 -8.22 -16.54 -10.21
C MET A 56 -9.17 -17.64 -9.73
N GLU A 57 -10.33 -17.23 -9.22
CA GLU A 57 -11.44 -18.11 -8.82
C GLU A 57 -12.70 -17.80 -9.63
N CYS A 58 -13.48 -18.84 -9.91
CA CYS A 58 -14.75 -18.73 -10.59
C CYS A 58 -15.84 -18.39 -9.58
N VAL A 59 -16.53 -17.26 -9.75
CA VAL A 59 -17.68 -16.89 -8.90
C VAL A 59 -18.95 -16.71 -9.72
N LYS A 60 -20.10 -17.04 -9.13
CA LYS A 60 -21.42 -16.77 -9.72
C LYS A 60 -21.66 -15.26 -9.77
N SER A 61 -21.91 -14.70 -10.95
CA SER A 61 -22.36 -13.31 -11.05
C SER A 61 -23.79 -13.20 -10.54
N ARG A 62 -24.01 -12.31 -9.56
CA ARG A 62 -25.35 -11.98 -9.04
C ARG A 62 -26.13 -11.03 -9.93
N LYS A 63 -25.54 -10.51 -11.03
CA LYS A 63 -26.26 -9.69 -12.00
C LYS A 63 -27.27 -10.55 -12.75
N ARG A 64 -28.52 -10.57 -12.25
CA ARG A 64 -29.69 -10.90 -13.06
C ARG A 64 -29.67 -9.99 -14.28
N ARG A 65 -29.66 -10.56 -15.49
CA ARG A 65 -30.06 -9.78 -16.66
C ARG A 65 -31.48 -9.28 -16.37
N ARG A 66 -31.70 -7.96 -16.35
CA ARG A 66 -33.00 -7.41 -16.78
C ARG A 66 -33.10 -7.80 -18.27
N GLY A 67 -33.67 -8.97 -18.53
CA GLY A 67 -33.82 -9.46 -19.89
C GLY A 67 -34.83 -8.60 -20.64
N LYS A 68 -34.45 -8.08 -21.82
CA LYS A 68 -35.43 -8.00 -22.90
C LYS A 68 -35.69 -9.44 -23.34
N ALA A 69 -36.96 -9.84 -23.30
CA ALA A 69 -37.43 -11.15 -23.69
C ALA A 69 -37.10 -11.41 -25.17
N GLY A 70 -36.65 -12.62 -25.47
CA GLY A 70 -36.49 -13.12 -26.84
C GLY A 70 -35.18 -13.86 -27.10
N ALA A 71 -35.07 -15.10 -26.62
CA ALA A 71 -34.36 -16.19 -27.30
C ALA A 71 -34.50 -17.50 -26.47
N ALA A 72 -34.78 -18.58 -27.20
CA ALA A 72 -35.21 -19.87 -26.72
C ALA A 72 -34.16 -20.70 -25.98
N ALA A 73 -34.66 -21.66 -25.20
CA ALA A 73 -34.04 -22.92 -24.78
C ALA A 73 -32.57 -22.86 -24.32
N GLY A 74 -32.40 -22.58 -23.02
CA GLY A 74 -31.18 -22.85 -22.28
C GLY A 74 -31.39 -22.41 -20.84
N GLY A 75 -31.32 -23.35 -19.89
CA GLY A 75 -31.50 -23.09 -18.45
C GLY A 75 -30.62 -21.92 -17.95
N PRO A 76 -30.87 -21.39 -16.73
CA PRO A 76 -30.25 -20.14 -16.28
C PRO A 76 -28.73 -20.24 -16.40
N ALA A 77 -28.19 -19.62 -17.45
CA ALA A 77 -26.76 -19.47 -17.64
C ALA A 77 -26.32 -18.50 -16.56
N THR A 78 -26.05 -19.02 -15.36
CA THR A 78 -25.42 -18.26 -14.29
C THR A 78 -24.09 -17.79 -14.85
N LEU A 79 -24.03 -16.53 -15.22
CA LEU A 79 -22.83 -15.92 -15.79
C LEU A 79 -21.75 -16.03 -14.72
N ALA A 80 -20.82 -16.98 -14.85
CA ALA A 80 -19.72 -17.11 -13.91
C ALA A 80 -18.54 -16.29 -14.41
N VAL A 81 -17.90 -15.56 -13.50
CA VAL A 81 -16.84 -14.59 -13.80
C VAL A 81 -15.58 -14.99 -13.04
N CYS A 82 -14.42 -14.90 -13.68
CA CYS A 82 -13.14 -14.98 -12.98
C CYS A 82 -12.91 -13.75 -12.11
N VAL A 83 -12.63 -13.94 -10.83
CA VAL A 83 -12.15 -12.88 -9.93
C VAL A 83 -10.80 -13.26 -9.35
N CYS A 84 -10.00 -12.27 -8.95
CA CYS A 84 -8.71 -12.57 -8.35
C CYS A 84 -8.87 -13.24 -6.99
N LYS A 85 -8.11 -14.32 -6.74
CA LYS A 85 -8.05 -14.93 -5.40
C LYS A 85 -7.37 -14.03 -4.38
N SER A 86 -6.37 -13.26 -4.81
CA SER A 86 -5.67 -12.28 -3.98
C SER A 86 -6.45 -10.96 -3.97
N ARG A 87 -6.85 -10.54 -2.77
CA ARG A 87 -7.57 -9.27 -2.53
C ARG A 87 -6.72 -8.25 -1.76
N TYR A 88 -5.43 -8.53 -1.61
CA TYR A 88 -4.49 -7.71 -0.85
C TYR A 88 -3.36 -7.24 -1.78
N PRO A 89 -2.76 -6.07 -1.51
CA PRO A 89 -1.66 -5.56 -2.32
C PRO A 89 -0.41 -6.43 -2.21
N VAL A 90 0.44 -6.40 -3.23
CA VAL A 90 1.70 -7.16 -3.29
C VAL A 90 2.82 -6.30 -3.85
N CYS A 91 4.05 -6.50 -3.36
CA CYS A 91 5.22 -5.82 -3.87
C CYS A 91 5.83 -6.61 -5.03
N GLY A 92 6.02 -5.95 -6.18
CA GLY A 92 6.72 -6.51 -7.32
C GLY A 92 8.24 -6.33 -7.23
N SER A 93 8.98 -7.17 -7.95
CA SER A 93 10.43 -7.07 -8.09
C SER A 93 10.92 -5.79 -8.78
N ASN A 94 10.00 -5.03 -9.35
CA ASN A 94 10.24 -3.70 -9.92
C ASN A 94 10.00 -2.56 -8.92
N GLY A 95 9.84 -2.85 -7.63
CA GLY A 95 9.59 -1.85 -6.58
C GLY A 95 8.19 -1.22 -6.63
N ILE A 96 7.29 -1.73 -7.48
CA ILE A 96 5.92 -1.23 -7.61
C ILE A 96 4.96 -2.08 -6.78
N THR A 97 4.13 -1.40 -6.00
CA THR A 97 3.00 -2.01 -5.31
C THR A 97 1.86 -2.27 -6.29
N TYR A 98 1.43 -3.52 -6.41
CA TYR A 98 0.25 -3.89 -7.17
C TYR A 98 -0.94 -4.13 -6.24
N PRO A 99 -2.15 -3.64 -6.56
CA PRO A 99 -3.37 -3.86 -5.77
C PRO A 99 -3.75 -5.33 -5.53
N SER A 100 -3.25 -6.25 -6.37
CA SER A 100 -3.44 -7.71 -6.17
C SER A 100 -2.38 -8.50 -6.93
N GLY A 101 -2.17 -9.75 -6.52
CA GLY A 101 -1.30 -10.68 -7.25
C GLY A 101 -1.72 -10.95 -8.69
N CYS A 102 -3.00 -10.78 -9.05
CA CYS A 102 -3.42 -10.93 -10.45
C CYS A 102 -2.98 -9.75 -11.32
N GLN A 103 -2.96 -8.54 -10.76
CA GLN A 103 -2.47 -7.36 -11.48
C GLN A 103 -0.95 -7.44 -11.67
N LEU A 104 -0.21 -7.90 -10.66
CA LEU A 104 1.22 -8.18 -10.78
C LEU A 104 1.48 -9.20 -11.89
N ARG A 105 0.78 -10.34 -11.91
CA ARG A 105 0.92 -11.35 -12.98
C ARG A 105 0.60 -10.79 -14.36
N ALA A 106 -0.47 -10.00 -14.47
CA ALA A 106 -0.81 -9.34 -15.74
C ALA A 106 0.25 -8.34 -16.19
N ALA A 107 0.90 -7.63 -15.26
CA ALA A 107 2.02 -6.75 -15.55
C ALA A 107 3.27 -7.53 -15.97
N SER A 108 3.59 -8.64 -15.29
CA SER A 108 4.71 -9.52 -15.66
C SER A 108 4.59 -10.04 -17.08
N LEU A 109 3.42 -10.58 -17.47
CA LEU A 109 3.19 -11.09 -18.83
C LEU A 109 3.35 -9.98 -19.89
N ARG A 110 2.98 -8.73 -19.56
CA ARG A 110 3.17 -7.59 -20.46
C ARG A 110 4.65 -7.22 -20.59
N ALA A 111 5.39 -7.23 -19.49
CA ALA A 111 6.84 -6.99 -19.50
C ALA A 111 7.55 -8.04 -20.36
N GLU A 112 7.25 -9.33 -20.16
CA GLU A 112 7.80 -10.42 -20.96
C GLU A 112 7.45 -10.29 -22.45
N SER A 113 6.22 -9.89 -22.78
CA SER A 113 5.82 -9.66 -24.19
C SER A 113 6.59 -8.52 -24.88
N ARG A 114 7.19 -7.62 -24.10
CA ARG A 114 8.06 -6.54 -24.57
C ARG A 114 9.53 -6.92 -24.57
N GLY A 115 9.88 -8.15 -24.18
CA GLY A 115 11.26 -8.60 -24.01
C GLY A 115 11.91 -8.11 -22.72
N GLU A 116 11.14 -7.58 -21.77
CA GLU A 116 11.62 -7.18 -20.45
C GLU A 116 11.62 -8.39 -19.48
N LYS A 117 12.31 -8.25 -18.34
CA LYS A 117 12.32 -9.30 -17.31
C LYS A 117 10.94 -9.47 -16.66
N ALA A 118 10.58 -10.72 -16.38
CA ALA A 118 9.36 -11.04 -15.64
C ALA A 118 9.33 -10.39 -14.25
N ILE A 119 8.18 -9.87 -13.86
CA ILE A 119 7.98 -9.22 -12.57
C ILE A 119 7.52 -10.29 -11.58
N THR A 120 8.34 -10.56 -10.57
CA THR A 120 8.05 -11.55 -9.53
C THR A 120 7.49 -10.85 -8.29
N GLN A 121 6.76 -11.59 -7.46
CA GLN A 121 6.30 -11.08 -6.18
C GLN A 121 7.44 -11.20 -5.17
N VAL A 122 7.88 -10.07 -4.60
CA VAL A 122 8.91 -10.01 -3.56
C VAL A 122 8.31 -10.25 -2.18
N SER A 123 7.20 -9.57 -1.88
CA SER A 123 6.54 -9.67 -0.57
C SER A 123 5.01 -9.62 -0.70
N LYS A 124 4.32 -10.01 0.38
CA LYS A 124 2.89 -9.74 0.54
C LYS A 124 2.74 -8.35 1.19
N GLY A 125 1.76 -7.57 0.76
CA GLY A 125 1.63 -6.17 1.18
C GLY A 125 2.26 -5.22 0.18
N THR A 126 2.25 -3.95 0.51
CA THR A 126 2.87 -2.89 -0.29
C THR A 126 4.39 -2.98 -0.21
N CYS A 127 5.09 -2.35 -1.16
CA CYS A 127 6.54 -2.27 -1.15
C CYS A 127 7.05 -1.47 0.04
N GLU A 128 8.31 -1.71 0.40
CA GLU A 128 9.03 -0.92 1.38
C GLU A 128 9.10 0.54 0.94
N GLN A 129 8.94 1.45 1.90
CA GLN A 129 8.92 2.90 1.68
C GLN A 129 9.45 3.63 2.90
N GLY A 130 10.10 4.76 2.67
CA GLY A 130 10.58 5.65 3.73
C GLY A 130 9.44 6.17 4.62
N PRO A 131 9.78 6.76 5.78
CA PRO A 131 8.79 7.36 6.66
C PRO A 131 8.13 8.54 5.96
N SER A 132 6.82 8.70 6.14
CA SER A 132 6.04 9.82 5.65
C SER A 132 5.15 10.31 6.79
N ILE A 133 5.31 11.59 7.12
CA ILE A 133 4.55 12.24 8.20
C ILE A 133 3.17 12.57 7.64
N VAL A 134 2.15 11.88 8.16
CA VAL A 134 0.74 12.04 7.76
C VAL A 134 0.16 13.25 8.47
N THR A 135 0.37 13.33 9.78
CA THR A 135 -0.07 14.44 10.62
C THR A 135 1.13 15.02 11.34
N PRO A 136 1.65 16.19 10.91
CA PRO A 136 2.72 16.86 11.62
C PRO A 136 2.21 17.48 12.92
N PRO A 137 3.09 17.72 13.90
CA PRO A 137 2.73 18.47 15.09
C PRO A 137 2.35 19.90 14.74
N LYS A 138 1.51 20.50 15.59
CA LYS A 138 0.99 21.86 15.39
C LYS A 138 1.50 22.78 16.48
N ASP A 139 1.74 24.04 16.12
CA ASP A 139 2.11 25.07 17.08
C ASP A 139 1.02 25.27 18.13
N ILE A 140 1.45 25.49 19.37
CA ILE A 140 0.58 25.67 20.54
C ILE A 140 0.94 26.97 21.24
N TRP A 141 -0.08 27.72 21.64
CA TRP A 141 0.01 28.86 22.52
C TRP A 141 -0.81 28.56 23.77
N ASN A 142 -0.19 28.64 24.95
CA ASN A 142 -0.89 28.45 26.21
C ASN A 142 -0.19 29.20 27.35
N VAL A 143 -0.79 29.21 28.53
CA VAL A 143 -0.25 29.85 29.73
C VAL A 143 0.44 28.83 30.65
N THR A 144 1.28 29.32 31.55
CA THR A 144 1.92 28.52 32.60
C THR A 144 0.89 27.73 33.42
N GLY A 145 1.22 26.51 33.82
CA GLY A 145 0.35 25.61 34.57
C GLY A 145 -0.59 24.77 33.71
N ALA A 146 -0.75 25.11 32.42
CA ALA A 146 -1.61 24.36 31.51
C ALA A 146 -1.07 22.96 31.19
N LYS A 147 -1.95 22.10 30.68
CA LYS A 147 -1.62 20.78 30.14
C LYS A 147 -1.69 20.84 28.61
N VAL A 148 -0.60 20.52 27.93
CA VAL A 148 -0.51 20.57 26.45
C VAL A 148 0.02 19.26 25.87
N PHE A 149 -0.36 18.96 24.64
CA PHE A 149 0.12 17.78 23.93
C PHE A 149 0.52 18.10 22.49
N LEU A 150 1.64 17.55 22.03
CA LEU A 150 2.00 17.48 20.61
C LEU A 150 1.72 16.08 20.11
N SER A 151 1.30 15.95 18.85
CA SER A 151 1.06 14.66 18.20
C SER A 151 1.75 14.61 16.85
N CYS A 152 2.37 13.49 16.50
CA CYS A 152 2.97 13.25 15.19
C CYS A 152 2.61 11.83 14.73
N GLU A 153 1.94 11.73 13.58
CA GLU A 153 1.50 10.47 12.96
C GLU A 153 2.35 10.20 11.73
N VAL A 154 2.93 9.00 11.66
CA VAL A 154 3.88 8.63 10.63
C VAL A 154 3.57 7.24 10.10
N ILE A 155 3.63 7.09 8.79
CA ILE A 155 3.54 5.80 8.10
C ILE A 155 4.89 5.48 7.46
N GLY A 156 5.22 4.20 7.29
CA GLY A 156 6.44 3.80 6.59
C GLY A 156 6.65 2.30 6.66
N ILE A 157 7.28 1.69 5.65
CA ILE A 157 7.43 0.24 5.57
C ILE A 157 8.92 -0.10 5.44
N PRO A 158 9.54 -0.75 6.44
CA PRO A 158 8.97 -1.18 7.73
C PRO A 158 8.52 -0.02 8.63
N THR A 159 7.69 -0.34 9.64
CA THR A 159 7.15 0.65 10.59
C THR A 159 8.29 1.50 11.17
N PRO A 160 8.24 2.83 11.03
CA PRO A 160 9.34 3.68 11.43
C PRO A 160 9.45 3.79 12.96
N VAL A 161 10.68 4.00 13.43
CA VAL A 161 10.96 4.39 14.81
C VAL A 161 10.71 5.89 14.92
N LEU A 162 9.84 6.29 15.84
CA LEU A 162 9.48 7.68 16.08
C LEU A 162 10.13 8.18 17.37
N ILE A 163 10.89 9.26 17.25
CA ILE A 163 11.63 9.92 18.32
C ILE A 163 11.21 11.39 18.37
N TRP A 164 11.21 11.96 19.57
CA TRP A 164 10.99 13.39 19.77
C TRP A 164 12.27 14.06 20.26
N ASN A 165 12.56 15.22 19.68
CA ASN A 165 13.68 16.05 20.05
C ASN A 165 13.20 17.46 20.42
N LYS A 166 13.84 18.09 21.40
CA LYS A 166 13.73 19.53 21.61
C LYS A 166 14.87 20.23 20.88
N VAL A 167 14.53 21.19 20.04
CA VAL A 167 15.48 21.99 19.29
C VAL A 167 15.99 23.10 20.20
N LYS A 168 17.30 23.09 20.47
CA LYS A 168 18.02 24.12 21.20
C LYS A 168 18.96 24.86 20.25
N ARG A 169 19.15 26.16 20.46
CA ARG A 169 20.18 26.94 19.77
C ARG A 169 21.30 27.18 20.77
N ASP A 170 22.51 26.75 20.42
CA ASP A 170 23.69 27.05 21.23
C ASP A 170 24.07 28.54 21.07
N HIS A 171 24.90 29.03 21.99
CA HIS A 171 25.46 30.40 21.96
C HIS A 171 26.24 30.70 20.67
N SER A 172 26.70 29.68 19.95
CA SER A 172 27.36 29.77 18.63
C SER A 172 26.38 29.86 17.45
N GLY A 173 25.07 29.85 17.69
CA GLY A 173 24.03 29.85 16.67
C GLY A 173 23.79 28.48 16.00
N VAL A 174 24.53 27.44 16.41
CA VAL A 174 24.35 26.08 15.91
C VAL A 174 23.09 25.46 16.52
N GLN A 175 22.24 24.88 15.66
CA GLN A 175 21.05 24.17 16.09
C GLN A 175 21.45 22.78 16.59
N ARG A 176 21.14 22.50 17.86
CA ARG A 176 21.29 21.18 18.48
C ARG A 176 19.93 20.59 18.79
N THR A 177 19.84 19.27 18.67
CA THR A 177 18.66 18.51 19.09
C THR A 177 18.98 17.79 20.39
N GLU A 178 18.06 17.88 21.34
CA GLU A 178 18.10 17.15 22.60
C GLU A 178 17.02 16.08 22.60
N LEU A 179 17.40 14.83 22.86
CA LEU A 179 16.48 13.70 22.91
C LEU A 179 15.51 13.84 24.09
N LEU A 180 14.20 13.76 23.81
CA LEU A 180 13.17 13.80 24.84
C LEU A 180 12.82 12.37 25.36
N PRO A 181 12.35 12.23 26.62
CA PRO A 181 12.01 13.30 27.56
C PRO A 181 13.21 13.96 28.26
N GLY A 182 14.36 13.30 28.26
CA GLY A 182 15.55 13.74 29.00
C GLY A 182 15.35 13.57 30.51
N ASP A 183 15.73 14.58 31.27
CA ASP A 183 15.64 14.71 32.74
C ASP A 183 14.42 15.52 33.22
N ARG A 184 13.48 15.84 32.31
CA ARG A 184 12.30 16.67 32.60
C ARG A 184 11.24 15.88 33.36
N GLU A 185 10.86 16.38 34.53
CA GLU A 185 9.82 15.77 35.38
C GLU A 185 8.39 16.03 34.90
N ASN A 186 8.17 17.15 34.20
CA ASN A 186 6.86 17.60 33.73
C ASN A 186 6.53 17.11 32.31
N LEU A 187 7.37 16.25 31.71
CA LEU A 187 7.23 15.81 30.33
C LEU A 187 7.17 14.28 30.22
N ALA A 188 6.21 13.78 29.45
CA ALA A 188 6.08 12.36 29.15
C ALA A 188 5.90 12.12 27.65
N ILE A 189 6.51 11.05 27.14
CA ILE A 189 6.33 10.61 25.75
C ILE A 189 5.57 9.29 25.73
N GLN A 190 4.59 9.21 24.84
CA GLN A 190 3.91 7.96 24.53
C GLN A 190 4.00 7.71 23.03
N THR A 191 4.35 6.48 22.66
CA THR A 191 4.32 6.03 21.26
C THR A 191 3.43 4.81 21.17
N ARG A 192 2.49 4.80 20.21
CA ARG A 192 1.60 3.67 19.93
C ARG A 192 1.59 3.39 18.44
N GLY A 193 1.34 2.13 18.07
CA GLY A 193 0.99 1.81 16.69
C GLY A 193 -0.35 2.44 16.33
N GLY A 194 -0.48 2.90 15.09
CA GLY A 194 -1.73 3.43 14.55
C GLY A 194 -2.77 2.32 14.25
N PRO A 195 -4.00 2.71 13.87
CA PRO A 195 -5.02 1.76 13.42
C PRO A 195 -4.61 1.04 12.13
N GLU A 196 -3.85 1.70 11.24
CA GLU A 196 -3.36 1.10 10.01
C GLU A 196 -2.05 0.33 10.22
N LYS A 197 -1.81 -0.64 9.34
CA LYS A 197 -0.52 -1.35 9.35
C LYS A 197 0.60 -0.39 9.00
N HIS A 198 1.72 -0.52 9.69
CA HIS A 198 2.92 0.28 9.43
C HIS A 198 2.76 1.77 9.75
N GLU A 199 1.81 2.08 10.62
CA GLU A 199 1.58 3.40 11.19
C GLU A 199 2.06 3.46 12.64
N VAL A 200 2.62 4.61 13.03
CA VAL A 200 3.03 4.93 14.39
C VAL A 200 2.59 6.35 14.73
N THR A 201 2.07 6.53 15.93
CA THR A 201 1.70 7.83 16.47
C THR A 201 2.46 8.06 17.77
N GLY A 202 3.06 9.25 17.88
CA GLY A 202 3.76 9.69 19.08
C GLY A 202 3.11 10.94 19.66
N TRP A 203 3.02 10.98 20.99
CA TRP A 203 2.54 12.13 21.74
C TRP A 203 3.59 12.60 22.73
N VAL A 204 3.80 13.90 22.80
CA VAL A 204 4.53 14.57 23.88
C VAL A 204 3.51 15.23 24.76
N LEU A 205 3.46 14.86 26.03
CA LEU A 205 2.65 15.50 27.06
C LEU A 205 3.53 16.39 27.92
N VAL A 206 3.15 17.66 28.09
CA VAL A 206 3.79 18.58 29.04
C VAL A 206 2.76 19.04 30.07
N SER A 207 3.05 18.83 31.35
CA SER A 207 2.15 19.15 32.47
C SER A 207 2.91 19.15 33.81
N PRO A 208 2.92 20.25 34.57
CA PRO A 208 2.44 21.59 34.18
C PRO A 208 3.37 22.24 33.15
N LEU A 209 2.79 23.07 32.27
CA LEU A 209 3.56 23.88 31.33
C LEU A 209 4.31 25.01 32.06
N SER A 210 5.59 25.19 31.76
CA SER A 210 6.46 26.24 32.30
C SER A 210 7.09 27.07 31.18
N LYS A 211 7.66 28.24 31.50
CA LYS A 211 8.38 29.06 30.51
C LYS A 211 9.60 28.35 29.91
N GLU A 212 10.19 27.40 30.65
CA GLU A 212 11.33 26.60 30.18
C GLU A 212 10.95 25.58 29.10
N ASP A 213 9.66 25.22 29.04
CA ASP A 213 9.12 24.35 28.01
C ASP A 213 8.91 25.07 26.68
N ALA A 214 8.91 26.40 26.66
CA ALA A 214 8.86 27.14 25.41
C ALA A 214 10.01 26.71 24.48
N GLY A 215 9.71 26.59 23.19
CA GLY A 215 10.70 26.15 22.21
C GLY A 215 10.10 25.36 21.05
N GLU A 216 10.99 24.88 20.20
CA GLU A 216 10.64 24.09 19.02
C GLU A 216 10.89 22.61 19.32
N TYR A 217 9.92 21.79 18.95
CA TYR A 217 9.86 20.36 19.21
C TYR A 217 9.76 19.65 17.86
N GLU A 218 10.69 18.74 17.61
CA GLU A 218 10.79 17.99 16.36
C GLU A 218 10.38 16.54 16.60
N CYS A 219 9.46 16.03 15.79
CA CYS A 219 9.30 14.59 15.62
C CYS A 219 10.19 14.11 14.49
N HIS A 220 11.05 13.14 14.78
CA HIS A 220 11.96 12.51 13.83
C HIS A 220 11.60 11.03 13.68
N ALA A 221 11.29 10.62 12.46
CA ALA A 221 10.96 9.25 12.12
C ALA A 221 12.00 8.62 11.20
N SER A 222 12.38 7.36 11.47
CA SER A 222 13.41 6.64 10.72
C SER A 222 13.05 5.18 10.49
N ASN A 223 13.30 4.68 9.28
CA ASN A 223 13.31 3.25 8.98
C ASN A 223 14.47 2.88 8.04
N SER A 224 14.53 1.63 7.57
CA SER A 224 15.58 1.16 6.65
C SER A 224 15.56 1.82 5.27
N GLN A 225 14.47 2.52 4.91
CA GLN A 225 14.27 3.16 3.62
C GLN A 225 14.48 4.68 3.66
N GLY A 226 14.64 5.29 4.85
CA GLY A 226 14.92 6.72 4.98
C GLY A 226 14.46 7.33 6.30
N GLN A 227 14.38 8.66 6.29
CA GLN A 227 14.05 9.50 7.45
C GLN A 227 13.09 10.62 7.05
N ALA A 228 12.27 11.08 8.00
CA ALA A 228 11.42 12.26 7.85
C ALA A 228 11.29 12.99 9.20
N SER A 229 11.28 14.32 9.16
CA SER A 229 11.11 15.17 10.34
C SER A 229 10.04 16.23 10.14
N ALA A 230 9.34 16.59 11.22
CA ALA A 230 8.47 17.76 11.28
C ALA A 230 8.58 18.41 12.65
N ALA A 231 8.44 19.74 12.71
CA ALA A 231 8.59 20.50 13.94
C ALA A 231 7.36 21.35 14.24
N ALA A 232 7.17 21.65 15.52
CA ALA A 232 6.15 22.57 16.03
C ALA A 232 6.68 23.38 17.19
N LYS A 233 6.16 24.58 17.37
CA LYS A 233 6.57 25.50 18.43
C LYS A 233 5.56 25.55 19.57
N ILE A 234 6.04 25.35 20.79
CA ILE A 234 5.29 25.66 22.01
C ILE A 234 5.65 27.09 22.43
N THR A 235 4.64 27.95 22.51
CA THR A 235 4.76 29.33 22.97
C THR A 235 3.98 29.47 24.28
N VAL A 236 4.67 29.93 25.33
CA VAL A 236 4.07 30.17 26.64
C VAL A 236 3.85 31.68 26.81
N VAL A 237 2.59 32.09 26.95
CA VAL A 237 2.19 33.48 27.14
C VAL A 237 1.82 33.75 28.60
N ASP A 238 1.88 35.01 29.02
CA ASP A 238 1.55 35.39 30.40
C ASP A 238 0.04 35.51 30.62
N ALA A 239 -0.72 35.82 29.56
CA ALA A 239 -2.18 35.94 29.61
C ALA A 239 -2.88 35.29 28.42
N LEU A 240 -4.10 34.79 28.64
CA LEU A 240 -4.92 34.13 27.61
C LEU A 240 -5.26 35.04 26.42
N HIS A 241 -5.34 36.36 26.63
CA HIS A 241 -5.69 37.33 25.58
C HIS A 241 -4.57 37.50 24.53
N GLU A 242 -3.35 37.04 24.80
CA GLU A 242 -2.21 37.09 23.87
C GLU A 242 -2.21 35.91 22.87
N ILE A 243 -3.08 34.92 23.08
CA ILE A 243 -3.18 33.74 22.22
C ILE A 243 -3.78 34.14 20.86
N PRO A 244 -3.09 33.92 19.72
CA PRO A 244 -3.64 34.21 18.41
C PRO A 244 -4.89 33.39 18.13
N LEU A 245 -6.04 34.05 17.92
CA LEU A 245 -7.25 33.39 17.46
C LEU A 245 -7.10 33.06 15.97
N LYS A 246 -6.72 31.81 15.63
CA LYS A 246 -6.76 31.34 14.23
C LYS A 246 -8.20 31.36 13.74
N LYS A 247 -8.54 32.33 12.89
CA LYS A 247 -9.77 32.34 12.09
C LYS A 247 -9.70 31.15 11.14
N GLY A 248 -10.60 30.17 11.30
CA GLY A 248 -10.53 28.88 10.61
C GLY A 248 -10.34 29.03 9.10
N GLU A 249 -9.31 28.38 8.56
CA GLU A 249 -9.24 28.10 7.13
C GLU A 249 -10.47 27.28 6.76
N GLY A 250 -11.32 27.88 5.91
CA GLY A 250 -12.54 27.28 5.45
C GLY A 250 -12.26 25.96 4.75
N ALA A 251 -12.94 24.91 5.23
CA ALA A 251 -13.16 23.72 4.44
C ALA A 251 -13.85 24.13 3.13
N GLN A 252 -13.11 24.08 2.03
CA GLN A 252 -13.69 24.14 0.71
C GLN A 252 -14.29 22.77 0.41
N LEU A 253 -15.63 22.71 0.52
CA LEU A 253 -16.48 21.60 0.06
C LEU A 253 -16.41 21.45 -1.46
#